data_AF-A0A5D2ASB2-F1
#
_entry.id   AF-A0A5D2ASB2-F1
#
_cell.length_a   1.000
_cell.length_b   1.000
_cell.length_c   1.000
_cell.angle_alpha   90.00
_cell.angle_beta   90.00
_cell.angle_gamma   90.00
#
_symmetry.space_group_name_H-M   'P 1'
#
loop_
_entity.id
_entity.type
_entity.pdbx_description
1 polymer ?
#
loop_
_entity_poly.entity_id
_entity_poly.type
_entity_poly.pdbx_seq_one_letter_code
_entity_poly.pdbx_strand_id
1 'polypeptide(L)'
;MLSRKKVLVVLDDDDNIQHLKCLVGRHDWFGLGSRIIVTTREEHLLRSWPVDDMYEPTTLKPKDALQLFSLKAFHSDTVPKYDFIEFSYHVVKYAGGLPLALEILGCFLCGRDALLSIET
;
A
#
# COMPACT_ATOMS: atom_id res chain seq x y z
N MET A 1 -21.86 -11.60 -21.77
CA MET A 1 -21.58 -10.14 -21.85
C MET A 1 -21.64 -9.57 -20.44
N LEU A 2 -20.61 -8.85 -20.00
CA LEU A 2 -20.55 -8.26 -18.65
C LEU A 2 -21.52 -7.08 -18.48
N SER A 3 -22.07 -6.56 -19.58
CA SER A 3 -23.01 -5.43 -19.66
C SER A 3 -24.32 -5.60 -18.88
N ARG A 4 -24.63 -6.81 -18.42
CA ARG A 4 -25.81 -7.11 -17.57
C ARG A 4 -25.45 -7.60 -16.18
N LYS A 5 -24.17 -7.59 -15.82
CA LYS A 5 -23.68 -8.06 -14.52
C LYS A 5 -23.00 -6.92 -13.79
N LYS A 6 -23.29 -6.81 -12.50
CA LYS A 6 -22.51 -5.99 -11.58
C LYS A 6 -21.22 -6.73 -11.26
N VAL A 7 -20.07 -6.15 -11.58
CA VAL A 7 -18.74 -6.73 -11.34
C VAL A 7 -17.81 -5.77 -10.62
N LEU A 8 -16.82 -6.33 -9.91
CA LEU A 8 -15.65 -5.60 -9.42
C LEU A 8 -14.44 -6.14 -10.18
N VAL A 9 -13.74 -5.26 -10.90
CA VAL A 9 -12.51 -5.59 -11.62
C VAL A 9 -11.37 -4.83 -10.98
N VAL A 10 -10.28 -5.51 -10.65
CA VAL A 10 -9.06 -4.89 -10.14
C VAL A 10 -7.93 -5.23 -11.09
N LEU A 11 -7.29 -4.21 -11.65
CA LEU A 11 -6.12 -4.33 -12.50
C LEU A 11 -4.92 -3.78 -11.75
N ASP A 12 -3.91 -4.62 -11.53
CA ASP A 12 -2.74 -4.27 -10.74
C ASP A 12 -1.51 -4.06 -11.62
N ASP A 13 -0.80 -2.96 -11.36
CA ASP A 13 0.50 -2.57 -11.93
C ASP A 13 0.57 -2.62 -13.47
N ASP A 14 -0.47 -2.11 -14.15
CA ASP A 14 -0.45 -1.98 -15.61
C ASP A 14 0.27 -0.68 -16.01
N ASP A 15 1.36 -0.83 -16.75
CA ASP A 15 2.22 0.24 -17.27
C ASP A 15 1.94 0.56 -18.75
N ASN A 16 0.96 -0.13 -19.36
CA ASN A 16 0.63 0.05 -20.76
C ASN A 16 -0.83 0.46 -20.94
N ILE A 17 -1.03 1.72 -21.33
CA ILE A 17 -2.38 2.24 -21.59
C ILE A 17 -3.16 1.39 -22.60
N GLN A 18 -2.51 0.75 -23.57
CA GLN A 18 -3.19 -0.10 -24.56
C GLN A 18 -3.81 -1.34 -23.91
N HIS A 19 -3.17 -1.93 -22.90
CA HIS A 19 -3.77 -3.02 -22.13
C HIS A 19 -5.01 -2.55 -21.39
N LEU A 20 -4.96 -1.39 -20.75
CA LEU A 20 -6.12 -0.79 -20.10
C LEU A 20 -7.28 -0.56 -21.09
N LYS A 21 -6.98 -0.06 -22.32
CA LYS A 21 -8.01 0.09 -23.36
C LYS A 21 -8.61 -1.23 -23.78
N CYS A 22 -7.80 -2.29 -23.90
CA CYS A 22 -8.26 -3.61 -24.30
C CYS A 22 -9.06 -4.33 -23.21
N LEU A 23 -8.70 -4.15 -21.93
CA LEU A 23 -9.31 -4.86 -20.79
C LEU A 23 -10.57 -4.17 -20.27
N VAL A 24 -10.56 -2.84 -20.21
CA VAL A 24 -11.64 -2.04 -19.59
C VAL A 24 -12.45 -1.28 -20.63
N GLY A 25 -11.97 -1.18 -21.86
CA GLY A 25 -12.76 -0.77 -23.02
C GLY A 25 -13.61 0.47 -22.78
N ARG A 26 -14.93 0.31 -22.88
CA ARG A 26 -15.93 1.36 -22.68
C ARG A 26 -16.84 0.99 -21.51
N HIS A 27 -17.42 2.00 -20.86
CA HIS A 27 -18.33 1.80 -19.71
C HIS A 27 -19.53 0.88 -20.00
N ASP A 28 -19.99 0.80 -21.25
CA ASP A 28 -21.11 -0.06 -21.67
C ASP A 28 -20.76 -1.56 -21.71
N TRP A 29 -19.49 -1.90 -21.53
CA TRP A 29 -19.05 -3.29 -21.40
C TRP A 29 -19.50 -3.92 -20.08
N PHE A 30 -19.80 -3.11 -19.07
CA PHE A 30 -20.12 -3.55 -17.71
C PHE A 30 -21.54 -3.15 -17.32
N GLY A 31 -22.18 -3.96 -16.47
CA GLY A 31 -23.51 -3.67 -15.97
C GLY A 31 -23.49 -2.51 -14.96
N LEU A 32 -24.64 -1.87 -14.79
CA LEU A 32 -24.81 -0.77 -13.84
C LEU A 32 -24.35 -1.15 -12.43
N GLY A 33 -23.63 -0.24 -11.78
CA GLY A 33 -23.08 -0.42 -10.44
C GLY A 33 -21.79 -1.24 -10.38
N SER A 34 -21.23 -1.64 -11.52
CA SER A 34 -19.87 -2.20 -11.59
C SER A 34 -18.83 -1.17 -11.17
N ARG A 35 -17.68 -1.66 -10.70
CA ARG A 35 -16.52 -0.82 -10.35
C ARG A 35 -15.26 -1.43 -10.96
N ILE A 36 -14.46 -0.60 -11.60
CA ILE A 36 -13.12 -0.98 -12.05
C ILE A 36 -12.12 -0.15 -11.27
N ILE A 37 -11.14 -0.80 -10.66
CA ILE A 37 -10.05 -0.18 -9.94
C ILE A 37 -8.77 -0.53 -10.68
N VAL A 38 -8.01 0.49 -11.05
CA VAL A 38 -6.70 0.34 -11.70
C VAL A 38 -5.66 0.92 -10.77
N THR A 39 -4.65 0.14 -10.42
CA THR A 39 -3.45 0.61 -9.71
C THR A 39 -2.29 0.68 -10.69
N THR A 40 -1.57 1.80 -10.69
CA THR A 40 -0.38 2.02 -11.50
C THR A 40 0.54 3.00 -10.80
N ARG A 41 1.84 2.93 -11.10
CA ARG A 41 2.82 3.92 -10.64
C ARG A 41 2.92 5.12 -11.58
N GLU A 42 2.38 4.97 -12.80
CA GLU A 42 2.52 5.94 -13.88
C GLU A 42 1.26 6.82 -13.99
N GLU A 43 1.21 7.88 -13.18
CA GLU A 43 0.07 8.81 -13.12
C GLU A 43 -0.32 9.36 -14.51
N HIS A 44 0.67 9.57 -15.37
CA HIS A 44 0.47 10.12 -16.71
C HIS A 44 -0.37 9.22 -17.62
N LEU A 45 -0.38 7.90 -17.39
CA LEU A 45 -1.23 6.96 -18.13
C LEU A 45 -2.71 7.22 -17.82
N LEU A 46 -3.03 7.47 -16.54
CA LEU A 46 -4.40 7.74 -16.09
C LEU A 46 -4.93 9.06 -16.62
N ARG A 47 -4.09 10.11 -16.70
CA ARG A 47 -4.50 11.43 -17.23
C ARG A 47 -4.93 11.41 -18.70
N SER A 48 -4.43 10.46 -19.48
CA SER A 48 -4.75 10.32 -20.91
C SER A 48 -5.92 9.37 -21.19
N TRP A 49 -6.50 8.79 -20.13
CA TRP A 49 -7.64 7.88 -20.17
C TRP A 49 -8.87 8.52 -19.50
N PRO A 50 -10.09 8.29 -19.99
CA PRO A 50 -11.29 8.75 -19.31
C PRO A 50 -11.54 7.91 -18.04
N VAL A 51 -10.90 8.30 -16.93
CA VAL A 51 -11.17 7.80 -15.58
C VAL A 51 -12.23 8.66 -14.89
N ASP A 52 -13.12 8.03 -14.12
CA ASP A 52 -14.17 8.75 -13.38
C ASP A 52 -13.59 9.47 -12.14
N ASP A 53 -12.57 8.88 -11.51
CA ASP A 53 -11.93 9.41 -10.31
C ASP A 53 -10.47 8.94 -10.23
N MET A 54 -9.62 9.71 -9.54
CA MET A 54 -8.20 9.41 -9.37
C MET A 54 -7.80 9.61 -7.91
N TYR A 55 -7.19 8.58 -7.33
CA TYR A 55 -6.72 8.60 -5.96
C TYR A 55 -5.21 8.38 -5.91
N GLU A 56 -4.49 9.34 -5.33
CA GLU A 56 -3.06 9.23 -5.05
C GLU A 56 -2.88 8.73 -3.60
N PRO A 57 -2.37 7.50 -3.39
CA PRO A 57 -2.09 7.02 -2.05
C PRO A 57 -0.97 7.83 -1.40
N THR A 58 -1.16 8.21 -0.14
CA THR A 58 -0.12 8.86 0.67
C THR A 58 0.55 7.85 1.60
N THR A 59 1.74 8.20 2.09
CA THR A 59 2.42 7.42 3.13
C THR A 59 1.59 7.35 4.41
N LEU A 60 1.85 6.33 5.23
CA LEU A 60 1.16 6.17 6.51
C LEU A 60 1.40 7.36 7.42
N LYS A 61 0.36 7.75 8.16
CA LYS A 61 0.49 8.71 9.27
C LYS A 61 1.40 8.11 10.34
N PRO A 62 2.11 8.93 11.13
CA PRO A 62 3.05 8.42 12.15
C PRO A 62 2.46 7.37 13.08
N LYS A 63 1.20 7.54 13.50
CA LYS A 63 0.49 6.57 14.35
C LYS A 63 0.30 5.22 13.67
N ASP A 64 -0.16 5.21 12.43
CA ASP A 64 -0.44 4.00 11.67
C ASP A 64 0.87 3.30 11.24
N ALA A 65 1.91 4.09 10.96
CA ALA A 65 3.25 3.60 10.69
C ALA A 65 3.88 2.89 11.91
N LEU A 66 3.73 3.48 13.11
CA LEU A 66 4.14 2.83 14.36
C LEU A 66 3.36 1.56 14.62
N GLN A 67 2.05 1.56 14.38
CA GLN A 67 1.22 0.38 14.55
C GLN A 67 1.65 -0.75 13.60
N LEU A 68 1.88 -0.44 12.31
CA LEU A 68 2.35 -1.41 11.34
C LEU A 68 3.73 -1.98 11.72
N PHE A 69 4.68 -1.11 12.06
CA PHE A 69 6.01 -1.53 12.49
C PHE A 69 5.94 -2.42 13.74
N SER A 70 5.17 -2.02 14.75
CA SER A 70 5.02 -2.77 16.00
C SER A 70 4.39 -4.14 15.76
N LEU A 71 3.41 -4.21 14.87
CA LEU A 71 2.77 -5.46 14.49
C LEU A 71 3.78 -6.42 13.85
N LYS A 72 4.69 -5.91 13.02
CA LYS A 72 5.68 -6.71 12.29
C LYS A 72 6.89 -7.08 13.14
N ALA A 73 7.35 -6.19 14.02
CA ALA A 73 8.51 -6.40 14.88
C ALA A 73 8.19 -7.16 16.17
N PHE A 74 7.01 -6.94 16.76
CA PHE A 74 6.67 -7.40 18.10
C PHE A 74 5.42 -8.29 18.15
N HIS A 75 4.79 -8.56 16.99
CA HIS A 75 3.49 -9.24 16.92
C HIS A 75 2.41 -8.57 17.79
N SER A 76 2.52 -7.25 17.98
CA SER A 76 1.57 -6.45 18.75
C SER A 76 1.24 -5.18 17.99
N ASP A 77 -0.05 -4.90 17.85
CA ASP A 77 -0.57 -3.67 17.26
C ASP A 77 -0.64 -2.50 18.26
N THR A 78 -0.16 -2.71 19.48
CA THR A 78 -0.13 -1.71 20.55
C THR A 78 1.24 -1.05 20.66
N VAL A 79 1.34 -0.04 21.52
CA VAL A 79 2.59 0.70 21.77
C VAL A 79 3.72 -0.30 22.07
N PRO A 80 4.90 -0.16 21.44
CA PRO A 80 6.07 -0.96 21.77
C PRO A 80 6.31 -0.98 23.28
N LYS A 81 6.92 -2.06 23.79
CA LYS A 81 7.44 -2.07 25.18
C LYS A 81 8.28 -0.81 25.40
N TYR A 82 8.26 -0.27 26.61
CA TYR A 82 8.88 1.03 26.95
C TYR A 82 10.30 1.19 26.36
N ASP A 83 11.11 0.13 26.48
CA ASP A 83 12.50 0.07 26.01
C ASP A 83 12.66 0.20 24.48
N PHE A 84 11.60 -0.04 23.71
CA PHE A 84 11.58 -0.02 22.24
C PHE A 84 10.84 1.18 21.67
N ILE A 85 10.27 2.06 22.50
CA ILE A 85 9.46 3.20 22.03
C ILE A 85 10.32 4.14 21.17
N GLU A 86 11.44 4.63 21.72
CA GLU A 86 12.32 5.56 21.03
C GLU A 86 12.89 4.95 19.74
N PHE A 87 13.34 3.70 19.82
CA PHE A 87 13.84 2.95 18.66
C PHE A 87 12.78 2.81 17.55
N SER A 88 11.53 2.50 17.92
CA SER A 88 10.42 2.39 16.96
C SER A 88 10.14 3.72 16.25
N TYR A 89 10.22 4.84 16.96
CA TYR A 89 10.10 6.18 16.34
C TYR A 89 11.23 6.44 15.35
N HIS A 90 12.47 6.05 15.65
CA HIS A 90 13.59 6.19 14.72
C HIS A 90 13.39 5.36 13.46
N VAL A 91 12.96 4.10 13.59
CA VAL A 91 12.68 3.23 12.44
C VAL A 91 11.54 3.80 11.59
N VAL A 92 10.45 4.25 12.21
CA VAL A 92 9.32 4.85 11.49
C VAL A 92 9.73 6.12 10.75
N LYS A 93 10.54 6.97 11.39
CA LYS A 93 11.09 8.18 10.77
C LYS A 93 12.00 7.85 9.59
N TYR A 94 12.86 6.83 9.73
CA TYR A 94 13.75 6.36 8.68
C TYR A 94 12.97 5.79 7.48
N ALA A 95 11.94 4.98 7.74
CA ALA A 95 11.10 4.38 6.71
C ALA A 95 10.17 5.39 6.01
N GLY A 96 10.05 6.63 6.53
CA GLY A 96 9.25 7.69 5.92
C GLY A 96 7.76 7.38 5.81
N GLY A 97 7.23 6.47 6.63
CA GLY A 97 5.83 6.03 6.56
C GLY A 97 5.50 5.12 5.35
N LEU A 98 6.50 4.66 4.59
CA LEU A 98 6.29 3.69 3.50
C LEU A 98 5.93 2.31 4.08
N PRO A 99 4.74 1.76 3.81
CA PRO A 99 4.30 0.49 4.39
C PRO A 99 5.30 -0.64 4.16
N LEU A 100 5.77 -0.81 2.92
CA LEU A 100 6.68 -1.90 2.56
C LEU A 100 8.02 -1.81 3.30
N ALA A 101 8.56 -0.61 3.47
CA ALA A 101 9.81 -0.41 4.21
C ALA A 101 9.65 -0.76 5.70
N LEU A 102 8.52 -0.35 6.31
CA LEU A 102 8.18 -0.67 7.69
C LEU A 102 8.01 -2.18 7.90
N GLU A 103 7.37 -2.87 6.95
CA GLU A 103 7.24 -4.33 7.02
C GLU A 103 8.58 -5.04 6.97
N ILE A 104 9.45 -4.64 6.04
CA ILE A 104 10.79 -5.24 5.89
C ILE A 104 11.61 -5.03 7.18
N LEU A 105 11.65 -3.80 7.70
CA LEU A 105 12.40 -3.48 8.92
C LEU A 105 11.81 -4.19 10.15
N GLY A 106 10.48 -4.21 10.28
CA GLY A 106 9.81 -4.91 11.37
C GLY A 106 10.09 -6.41 11.35
N CYS A 107 9.88 -7.07 10.21
CA CYS A 107 10.18 -8.49 10.05
C CYS A 107 11.66 -8.81 10.28
N PHE A 108 12.57 -7.93 9.85
CA PHE A 108 14.01 -8.10 10.11
C PHE A 108 14.34 -8.10 11.61
N LEU A 109 13.66 -7.26 12.39
CA LEU A 109 13.87 -7.10 13.84
C LEU A 109 13.06 -8.09 14.68
N CYS A 110 12.09 -8.78 14.09
CA CYS A 110 11.24 -9.74 14.76
C CYS A 110 12.07 -10.86 15.43
N GLY A 111 11.93 -10.99 16.75
CA GLY A 111 12.62 -12.03 17.54
C GLY A 111 14.11 -11.80 17.76
N ARG A 112 14.65 -10.63 17.40
CA ARG A 112 16.03 -10.25 17.71
C ARG A 112 16.07 -9.41 18.98
N ASP A 113 16.97 -9.76 19.89
CA ASP A 113 17.25 -8.92 21.06
C ASP A 113 17.97 -7.64 20.60
N ALA A 114 17.37 -6.47 20.87
CA ALA A 114 17.94 -5.17 20.50
C ALA A 114 19.31 -4.89 21.16
N LEU A 115 19.73 -5.69 22.13
CA LEU A 115 21.02 -5.57 22.82
C LEU A 115 22.23 -5.94 21.94
N LEU A 116 22.05 -6.66 20.83
CA LEU A 116 23.16 -7.05 19.95
C LEU A 116 23.45 -6.04 18.82
N SER A 117 22.69 -4.93 18.72
CA SER A 117 22.85 -3.96 17.62
C SER A 117 23.45 -2.61 18.04
N ILE A 118 23.82 -2.45 19.33
CA ILE A 118 24.44 -1.21 19.84
C ILE A 118 25.99 -1.30 19.83
N GLU A 119 26.56 -2.45 19.45
CA GLU A 119 28.00 -2.63 19.23
C GLU A 119 28.29 -2.96 17.76
N THR A 120 28.12 -2.00 16.85
CA THR A 120 28.86 -1.92 15.58
C THR A 120 28.78 -0.50 15.02
#